data_AF-A0A957N239-F1
#
_entry.id   AF-A0A957N239-F1
#
_cell.length_a   1.000
_cell.length_b   1.000
_cell.length_c   1.000
_cell.angle_alpha   90.00
_cell.angle_beta   90.00
_cell.angle_gamma   90.00
#
_symmetry.space_group_name_H-M   'P 1'
#
loop_
_entity.id
_entity.type
_entity.pdbx_description
1 polymer ?
#
loop_
_entity_poly.entity_id
_entity_poly.type
_entity_poly.pdbx_seq_one_letter_code
_entity_poly.pdbx_strand_id
1 'polypeptide(L)'
;MRNRRGPTVNVQRRGPGLIGTMARTAVVAGTATATVGATKKMMGGGQQAAAQQAAAEQAAAEQQMAEMQAQQAAFESQQAAQVAPAADSLDAQLVQIQKLAVLKEQGLLTEEEFTAKKAQILGI
;
A
#
# COMPACT_ATOMS: atom_id res chain seq x y z
N MET A 1 -46.83 -30.11 -8.38
CA MET A 1 -47.55 -29.90 -7.11
C MET A 1 -46.92 -28.71 -6.40
N ARG A 2 -47.69 -27.64 -6.19
CA ARG A 2 -47.26 -26.39 -5.54
C ARG A 2 -47.29 -26.59 -4.03
N ASN A 3 -46.25 -26.19 -3.31
CA ASN A 3 -46.34 -26.02 -1.85
C ASN A 3 -45.98 -24.58 -1.45
N ARG A 4 -47.02 -23.85 -1.04
CA ARG A 4 -46.97 -22.54 -0.37
C ARG A 4 -46.64 -22.76 1.10
N ARG A 5 -45.78 -21.92 1.72
CA ARG A 5 -45.95 -21.35 3.07
C ARG A 5 -45.12 -20.06 3.16
N GLY A 6 -45.78 -18.93 3.45
CA GLY A 6 -45.11 -17.69 3.81
C GLY A 6 -44.85 -17.59 5.33
N PRO A 7 -44.17 -16.53 5.75
CA PRO A 7 -44.58 -15.83 6.95
C PRO A 7 -44.74 -14.32 6.71
N THR A 8 -45.82 -13.81 7.27
CA THR A 8 -46.16 -12.40 7.49
C THR A 8 -45.22 -11.72 8.48
N VAL A 9 -45.30 -10.39 8.48
CA VAL A 9 -44.87 -9.40 9.49
C VAL A 9 -43.49 -8.78 9.27
N ASN A 10 -43.46 -7.52 8.84
CA ASN A 10 -42.77 -6.48 9.63
C ASN A 10 -43.21 -5.04 9.29
N VAL A 11 -44.00 -4.51 10.22
CA VAL A 11 -43.95 -3.18 10.86
C VAL A 11 -43.85 -1.93 9.96
N GLN A 12 -44.99 -1.24 9.89
CA GLN A 12 -45.12 0.19 9.60
C GLN A 12 -44.11 1.00 10.42
N ARG A 13 -43.16 1.65 9.73
CA ARG A 13 -42.33 2.70 10.31
C ARG A 13 -43.18 3.95 10.57
N ARG A 14 -43.76 4.06 11.76
CA ARG A 14 -44.16 5.36 12.32
C ARG A 14 -42.89 6.10 12.71
N GLY A 15 -42.62 7.22 12.05
CA GLY A 15 -41.53 8.13 12.41
C GLY A 15 -41.69 8.68 13.84
N PRO A 16 -40.62 9.25 14.42
CA PRO A 16 -40.64 9.83 15.76
C PRO A 16 -41.69 10.94 15.86
N GLY A 17 -42.69 10.74 16.72
CA GLY A 17 -43.80 11.66 16.92
C GLY A 17 -43.40 12.87 17.77
N LEU A 18 -43.91 14.04 17.39
CA LEU A 18 -43.79 15.35 18.05
C LEU A 18 -44.43 15.43 19.46
N ILE A 19 -44.83 14.31 20.05
CA ILE A 19 -45.54 14.26 21.34
C ILE A 19 -44.56 14.14 22.53
N GLY A 20 -43.29 13.80 22.29
CA GLY A 20 -42.29 13.65 23.35
C GLY A 20 -41.67 14.96 23.89
N THR A 21 -41.91 16.11 23.27
CA THR A 21 -41.14 17.34 23.53
C THR A 21 -41.78 18.29 24.55
N MET A 22 -43.08 18.22 24.81
CA MET A 22 -43.76 19.19 25.69
C MET A 22 -43.83 18.79 27.17
N ALA A 23 -43.64 17.52 27.52
CA ALA A 23 -43.84 17.06 28.90
C ALA A 23 -42.64 17.35 29.85
N ARG A 24 -41.49 17.82 29.35
CA ARG A 24 -40.25 17.88 30.15
C ARG A 24 -39.77 19.28 30.53
N THR A 25 -40.49 20.33 30.15
CA THR A 25 -40.09 21.73 30.41
C THR A 25 -40.46 22.27 31.79
N ALA A 26 -41.23 21.55 32.60
CA ALA A 26 -41.68 22.05 33.91
C ALA A 26 -40.83 21.61 35.13
N VAL A 27 -39.86 20.69 34.98
CA VAL A 27 -39.12 20.08 36.12
C VAL A 27 -37.66 20.54 36.22
N VAL A 28 -37.16 21.31 35.25
CA VAL A 28 -35.71 21.57 35.08
C VAL A 28 -35.20 22.80 35.84
N ALA A 29 -36.04 23.50 36.61
CA ALA A 29 -35.60 24.71 37.33
C ALA A 29 -34.69 24.44 38.56
N GLY A 30 -34.62 23.19 39.07
CA GLY A 30 -33.82 22.82 40.25
C GLY A 30 -32.59 21.95 40.02
N THR A 31 -32.23 21.62 38.76
CA THR A 31 -31.14 20.69 38.41
C THR A 31 -30.08 21.31 37.48
N ALA A 32 -29.94 22.64 37.52
CA ALA A 32 -29.04 23.38 36.63
C ALA A 32 -27.56 22.96 36.73
N THR A 33 -27.11 22.35 37.85
CA THR A 33 -25.72 21.88 38.00
C THR A 33 -25.48 20.48 37.44
N ALA A 34 -26.53 19.66 37.27
CA ALA A 34 -26.39 18.27 36.81
C ALA A 34 -26.21 18.15 35.28
N THR A 35 -26.77 19.08 34.51
CA THR A 35 -26.68 19.10 33.04
C THR A 35 -25.40 19.74 32.51
N VAL A 36 -24.74 20.62 33.28
CA VAL A 36 -23.44 21.21 32.92
C VAL A 36 -22.30 20.17 33.04
N GLY A 37 -22.37 19.25 34.02
CA GLY A 37 -21.42 18.14 34.14
C GLY A 37 -21.58 17.07 33.03
N ALA A 38 -22.82 16.78 32.64
CA ALA A 38 -23.12 15.78 31.60
C ALA A 38 -22.72 16.24 30.19
N THR A 39 -22.94 17.52 29.85
CA THR A 39 -22.49 18.10 28.59
C THR A 39 -20.98 18.26 28.52
N LYS A 40 -20.30 18.54 29.65
CA LYS A 40 -18.82 18.53 29.71
C LYS A 40 -18.22 17.14 29.49
N LYS A 41 -18.87 16.07 29.97
CA LYS A 41 -18.46 14.68 29.72
C LYS A 41 -18.67 14.27 28.25
N MET A 42 -19.69 14.82 27.59
CA MET A 42 -19.97 14.60 26.17
C MET A 42 -19.03 15.40 25.25
N MET A 43 -18.64 16.62 25.63
CA MET A 43 -17.63 17.43 24.92
C MET A 43 -16.19 16.99 25.19
N GLY A 44 -15.89 16.37 26.33
CA GLY A 44 -14.57 15.81 26.66
C GLY A 44 -14.26 14.49 25.94
N GLY A 45 -15.29 13.70 25.62
CA GLY A 45 -15.13 12.45 24.86
C GLY A 45 -14.64 12.66 23.43
N GLY A 46 -14.99 13.80 22.80
CA GLY A 46 -14.53 14.16 21.46
C GLY A 46 -13.04 14.51 21.41
N GLN A 47 -12.49 15.12 22.46
CA GLN A 47 -11.06 15.44 22.52
C GLN A 47 -10.18 14.20 22.67
N GLN A 48 -10.64 13.20 23.44
CA GLN A 48 -9.94 11.92 23.55
C GLN A 48 -10.02 11.10 22.26
N ALA A 49 -11.17 11.12 21.57
CA ALA A 49 -11.30 10.49 20.26
C ALA A 49 -10.43 11.17 19.19
N ALA A 50 -10.36 12.50 19.18
CA ALA A 50 -9.50 13.26 18.28
C ALA A 50 -8.00 13.02 18.56
N ALA A 51 -7.61 12.95 19.84
CA ALA A 51 -6.24 12.62 20.23
C ALA A 51 -5.85 11.18 19.83
N GLN A 52 -6.78 10.22 19.93
CA GLN A 52 -6.56 8.85 19.46
C GLN A 52 -6.43 8.76 17.94
N GLN A 53 -7.21 9.55 17.19
CA GLN A 53 -7.11 9.61 15.73
C GLN A 53 -5.77 10.21 15.29
N ALA A 54 -5.34 11.32 15.89
CA ALA A 54 -4.05 11.93 15.58
C ALA A 54 -2.86 11.01 15.89
N ALA A 55 -2.91 10.26 16.99
CA ALA A 55 -1.88 9.29 17.34
C ALA A 55 -1.85 8.10 16.36
N ALA A 56 -3.02 7.65 15.88
CA ALA A 56 -3.10 6.59 14.88
C ALA A 56 -2.57 7.03 13.51
N GLU A 57 -2.85 8.26 13.09
CA GLU A 57 -2.30 8.82 11.84
C GLU A 57 -0.78 8.99 11.89
N GLN A 58 -0.23 9.43 13.03
CA GLN A 58 1.23 9.52 13.21
C GLN A 58 1.89 8.14 13.16
N ALA A 59 1.33 7.13 13.83
CA ALA A 59 1.86 5.78 13.79
C ALA A 59 1.83 5.18 12.37
N ALA A 60 0.75 5.42 11.61
CA ALA A 60 0.65 4.96 10.23
C ALA A 60 1.69 5.63 9.30
N ALA A 61 1.93 6.93 9.49
CA ALA A 61 2.92 7.66 8.72
C ALA A 61 4.36 7.17 9.00
N GLU A 62 4.68 6.89 10.27
CA GLU A 62 5.99 6.34 10.66
C GLU A 62 6.23 4.95 10.07
N GLN A 63 5.20 4.09 10.07
CA GLN A 63 5.29 2.75 9.46
C GLN A 63 5.55 2.81 7.96
N GLN A 64 4.85 3.70 7.24
CA GLN A 64 5.07 3.88 5.80
C GLN A 64 6.48 4.36 5.47
N MET A 65 7.03 5.27 6.28
CA MET A 65 8.37 5.79 6.07
C MET A 65 9.45 4.73 6.36
N ALA A 66 9.27 3.94 7.42
CA ALA A 66 10.17 2.84 7.76
C ALA A 66 10.18 1.73 6.69
N GLU A 67 9.03 1.39 6.13
CA GLU A 67 8.93 0.38 5.07
C GLU A 67 9.61 0.84 3.78
N MET A 68 9.45 2.11 3.42
CA MET A 68 10.14 2.70 2.26
C MET A 68 11.66 2.70 2.42
N GLN A 69 12.16 3.02 3.62
CA GLN A 69 13.60 3.00 3.90
C GLN A 69 14.17 1.57 3.87
N ALA A 70 13.43 0.59 4.39
CA ALA A 70 13.82 -0.82 4.32
C ALA A 70 13.89 -1.34 2.88
N GLN A 71 12.94 -0.93 2.03
CA GLN A 71 12.92 -1.31 0.61
C GLN A 71 14.11 -0.73 -0.16
N GLN A 72 14.50 0.50 0.15
CA GLN A 72 15.64 1.16 -0.49
C GLN A 72 16.97 0.50 -0.08
N ALA A 73 17.15 0.18 1.21
CA ALA A 73 18.32 -0.55 1.70
C ALA A 73 18.42 -1.98 1.13
N ALA A 74 17.28 -2.66 0.95
CA ALA A 74 17.25 -3.98 0.32
C ALA A 74 17.71 -3.92 -1.15
N PHE A 75 17.30 -2.89 -1.89
CA PHE A 75 17.72 -2.70 -3.28
C PHE A 75 19.23 -2.43 -3.40
N GLU A 76 19.80 -1.63 -2.50
CA GLU A 76 21.24 -1.32 -2.48
C GLU A 76 22.08 -2.56 -2.13
N SER A 77 21.61 -3.39 -1.20
CA SER A 77 22.29 -4.65 -0.84
C SER A 77 22.23 -5.72 -1.94
N GLN A 78 21.15 -5.77 -2.74
CA GLN A 78 21.07 -6.68 -3.88
C GLN A 78 21.98 -6.26 -5.04
N GLN A 79 22.23 -4.96 -5.21
CA GLN A 79 23.14 -4.47 -6.24
C GLN A 79 24.62 -4.72 -5.86
N ALA A 80 24.96 -4.68 -4.58
CA ALA A 80 26.30 -5.02 -4.09
C ALA A 80 26.62 -6.53 -4.15
N ALA A 81 25.61 -7.41 -4.04
CA ALA A 81 25.79 -8.87 -4.11
C ALA A 81 25.88 -9.43 -5.54
N GLN A 82 25.59 -8.63 -6.58
CA GLN A 82 25.78 -9.02 -7.98
C GLN A 82 27.19 -8.74 -8.51
N VAL A 83 28.08 -8.18 -7.68
CA VAL A 83 29.52 -8.13 -7.96
C VAL A 83 30.19 -9.38 -7.40
N ALA A 84 29.63 -10.55 -7.72
CA ALA A 84 30.46 -11.74 -7.86
C ALA A 84 31.52 -11.41 -8.93
N PRO A 85 32.79 -11.81 -8.75
CA PRO A 85 33.84 -11.36 -9.64
C PRO A 85 33.44 -11.67 -11.07
N ALA A 86 33.57 -10.68 -11.94
CA ALA A 86 33.55 -10.81 -13.39
C ALA A 86 34.72 -11.72 -13.91
N ALA A 87 35.12 -12.72 -13.14
CA ALA A 87 35.75 -13.94 -13.61
C ALA A 87 34.59 -14.80 -14.14
N ASP A 88 34.05 -14.53 -15.32
CA ASP A 88 34.75 -14.75 -16.59
C ASP A 88 34.18 -13.82 -17.67
N SER A 89 34.06 -12.50 -17.45
CA SER A 89 33.46 -11.61 -18.45
C SER A 89 34.31 -11.56 -19.72
N LEU A 90 35.64 -11.47 -19.57
CA LEU A 90 36.58 -11.53 -20.69
C LEU A 90 36.63 -12.91 -21.34
N ASP A 91 36.66 -14.00 -20.57
CA ASP A 91 36.66 -15.36 -21.14
C ASP A 91 35.33 -15.67 -21.84
N ALA A 92 34.19 -15.23 -21.31
CA ALA A 92 32.90 -15.33 -21.97
C ALA A 92 32.84 -14.49 -23.26
N GLN A 93 33.42 -13.29 -23.26
CA GLN A 93 33.57 -12.45 -24.46
C GLN A 93 34.45 -13.14 -25.52
N LEU A 94 35.58 -13.75 -25.12
CA LEU A 94 36.47 -14.49 -26.03
C LEU A 94 35.77 -15.71 -26.64
N VAL A 95 35.01 -16.48 -25.85
CA VAL A 95 34.19 -17.60 -26.35
C VAL A 95 33.15 -17.12 -27.37
N GLN A 96 32.53 -15.96 -27.14
CA GLN A 96 31.59 -15.37 -28.12
C GLN A 96 32.29 -14.95 -29.40
N ILE A 97 33.46 -14.30 -29.32
CA ILE A 97 34.27 -13.91 -30.48
C ILE A 97 34.68 -15.15 -31.29
N GLN A 98 35.03 -16.25 -30.63
CA GLN A 98 35.38 -17.51 -31.29
C GLN A 98 34.19 -18.10 -32.06
N LYS A 99 32.98 -18.09 -31.48
CA LYS A 99 31.76 -18.52 -32.18
C LYS A 99 31.48 -17.69 -33.43
N LEU A 100 31.67 -16.36 -33.35
CA LEU A 100 31.52 -15.47 -34.50
C LEU A 100 32.54 -15.75 -35.60
N ALA A 101 33.77 -16.14 -35.24
CA ALA A 101 34.81 -16.48 -36.22
C ALA A 101 34.42 -17.74 -37.03
N VAL A 102 33.88 -18.77 -36.36
CA VAL A 102 33.38 -19.98 -37.03
C VAL A 102 32.22 -19.65 -37.98
N LEU A 103 31.29 -18.79 -37.57
CA LEU A 103 30.17 -18.36 -38.42
C LEU A 103 30.65 -17.56 -39.64
N LYS A 104 31.70 -16.74 -39.49
CA LYS A 104 32.36 -16.04 -40.61
C LYS A 104 33.01 -17.03 -41.59
N GLU A 105 33.73 -18.03 -41.08
CA GLU A 105 34.36 -19.07 -41.92
C GLU A 105 33.34 -19.92 -42.67
N GLN A 106 32.16 -20.15 -42.08
CA GLN A 106 31.03 -20.81 -42.74
C GLN A 106 30.34 -19.92 -43.78
N GLY A 107 30.75 -18.65 -43.94
CA GLY A 107 30.11 -17.68 -44.83
C GLY A 107 28.72 -17.23 -44.37
N LEU A 108 28.35 -17.50 -43.11
CA LEU A 108 27.08 -17.07 -42.50
C LEU A 108 27.13 -15.63 -41.99
N LEU A 109 28.33 -15.10 -41.76
CA LEU A 109 28.57 -13.70 -41.41
C LEU A 109 29.56 -13.08 -42.39
N THR A 110 29.29 -11.83 -42.74
CA THR A 110 30.26 -11.02 -43.49
C THR A 110 31.36 -10.50 -42.57
N GLU A 111 32.48 -10.08 -43.15
CA GLU A 111 33.62 -9.53 -42.38
C GLU A 111 33.25 -8.22 -41.65
N GLU A 112 32.38 -7.41 -42.25
CA GLU A 112 31.84 -6.19 -41.65
C GLU A 112 31.00 -6.50 -40.40
N GLU A 113 30.10 -7.49 -40.48
CA GLU A 113 29.27 -7.91 -39.35
C GLU A 113 30.07 -8.54 -38.22
N PHE A 114 31.07 -9.36 -38.56
CA PHE A 114 32.00 -9.93 -37.58
C PHE A 114 32.73 -8.83 -36.80
N THR A 115 33.23 -7.82 -37.50
CA THR A 115 34.00 -6.73 -36.89
C THR A 115 33.12 -5.86 -36.00
N ALA A 116 31.91 -5.52 -36.45
CA ALA A 116 30.94 -4.76 -35.66
C ALA A 116 30.54 -5.50 -34.37
N LYS A 117 30.32 -6.82 -34.45
CA LYS A 117 29.98 -7.63 -33.27
C LYS A 117 31.14 -7.82 -32.32
N LYS A 118 32.36 -8.00 -32.83
CA LYS A 118 33.58 -8.03 -32.01
C LYS A 118 33.78 -6.71 -31.25
N ALA A 119 33.59 -5.56 -31.92
CA ALA A 119 33.66 -4.25 -31.30
C ALA A 119 32.58 -4.07 -30.21
N GLN A 120 31.34 -4.47 -30.50
CA GLN A 120 30.24 -4.45 -29.54
C GLN A 120 30.52 -5.29 -28.28
N ILE A 121 31.14 -6.47 -28.45
CA ILE A 121 31.49 -7.37 -27.34
C ILE A 121 32.63 -6.79 -26.49
N LEU A 122 33.59 -6.10 -27.12
CA LEU A 122 34.74 -5.49 -26.45
C LEU A 122 34.47 -4.07 -25.94
N GLY A 123 33.34 -3.46 -26.29
CA GLY A 123 32.97 -2.10 -25.89
C GLY A 123 33.82 -1.00 -26.55
N ILE A 124 34.30 -1.24 -27.77
CA ILE A 124 35.14 -0.31 -28.56
C ILE A 124 34.38 0.30 -29.74
#